data_AF-A0A2T6MWR6-F1
#
_entry.id   AF-A0A2T6MWR6-F1
#
_cell.length_a   1.000
_cell.length_b   1.000
_cell.length_c   1.000
_cell.angle_alpha   90.00
_cell.angle_beta   90.00
_cell.angle_gamma   90.00
#
_symmetry.space_group_name_H-M   'P 1'
#
loop_
_entity.id
_entity.type
_entity.pdbx_description
1 polymer ?
#
loop_
_entity_poly.entity_id
_entity_poly.type
_entity_poly.pdbx_seq_one_letter_code
_entity_poly.pdbx_strand_id
1 'polypeptide(L)'
;MNSMKETGQALPLGIAFLMSSLLLAIVLFNTAQTASEKSRLTNAADAAAYSGLVWQARALNFQAYTNRAMVANQVSIGQLVSLTSWTDYAYILARRINEITNYFPVVGYITQAAQEITERIDDEMVNVAEVFIPIIDSVNGVLSRTQQTIYVASFAATPGIVREVVEENDQRYNASTAYAVIGMGENASGWRNIIRQYDDSVGLLRKADVVNRSKDEFTASRNLSTGEIVPDAPNRLNLGFVRVWITKEGRTNLVSEINSSTTDDVEFEWKGKDTLSLHIETWDSGDQEWDHEEVPIAWGSRHVNGDFECEENQNQSYWSMWFSSGDCPRYTQENRRAEWFANMSNQELNAEYNGMRAYYDLRDLSRENKDPRLALRIEVELPESDVRTASKIDGLGSDAIPQEPLRTGIGEGMFGTEDQMAGGGMTAIAAGELYFHPPDDYNPAMRTGRYEIASLFSPYWEVHLIDTPMERHFMAWALRDEALLADGASGVAEGIAHFASDRLEELEQLRQLQASLQNQLDNTLDAIRRGQIETQLAQVLSQIDQLESADDATASFTERFEQEMAQGLTYAENAQVAGYEEMLQEYGELQGEELIEGFQDELVDQATGQLQQTLEQDAETTVESAMSSILR
;
A
#
# COMPACT_ATOMS: atom_id res chain seq x y z
N MET A 1 41.96 14.17 -90.46
CA MET A 1 41.51 14.56 -89.11
C MET A 1 40.53 13.49 -88.64
N ASN A 2 40.98 12.60 -87.75
CA ASN A 2 40.11 11.60 -87.11
C ASN A 2 39.52 12.23 -85.84
N SER A 3 38.21 12.42 -85.82
CA SER A 3 37.47 12.75 -84.60
C SER A 3 37.32 11.46 -83.78
N MET A 4 37.97 11.41 -82.62
CA MET A 4 37.75 10.36 -81.63
C MET A 4 36.36 10.57 -81.04
N LYS A 5 35.47 9.59 -81.21
CA LYS A 5 34.18 9.52 -80.52
C LYS A 5 34.46 9.16 -79.06
N GLU A 6 34.25 10.12 -78.16
CA GLU A 6 34.13 9.88 -76.72
C GLU A 6 32.99 8.88 -76.49
N THR A 7 33.31 7.68 -76.00
CA THR A 7 32.35 6.64 -75.65
C THR A 7 31.75 6.95 -74.28
N GLY A 8 30.42 7.08 -74.20
CA GLY A 8 29.65 7.41 -72.99
C GLY A 8 29.70 6.36 -71.88
N GLN A 9 30.88 6.13 -71.29
CA GLN A 9 31.10 5.23 -70.15
C GLN A 9 30.72 5.83 -68.79
N ALA A 10 30.60 7.17 -68.69
CA ALA A 10 30.20 7.83 -67.45
C ALA A 10 28.71 7.67 -67.11
N LEU A 11 27.86 7.48 -68.14
CA LEU A 11 26.40 7.42 -67.97
C LEU A 11 25.91 6.14 -67.26
N PRO A 12 26.40 4.93 -67.60
CA PRO A 12 26.09 3.73 -66.83
C PRO A 12 26.55 3.80 -65.37
N LEU A 13 27.74 4.35 -65.11
CA LEU A 13 28.28 4.53 -63.76
C LEU A 13 27.46 5.54 -62.94
N GLY A 14 27.04 6.65 -63.56
CA GLY A 14 26.18 7.65 -62.92
C GLY A 14 24.80 7.09 -62.55
N ILE A 15 24.19 6.28 -63.43
CA ILE A 15 22.92 5.60 -63.14
C ILE A 15 23.10 4.59 -62.01
N ALA A 16 24.14 3.76 -62.06
CA ALA A 16 24.43 2.80 -61.00
C ALA A 16 24.63 3.47 -59.64
N PHE A 17 25.36 4.59 -59.60
CA PHE A 17 25.56 5.38 -58.39
C PHE A 17 24.26 5.98 -57.85
N LEU A 18 23.42 6.56 -58.73
CA LEU A 18 22.12 7.11 -58.34
C LEU A 18 21.17 6.02 -57.80
N MET A 19 21.11 4.87 -58.47
CA MET A 19 20.32 3.71 -58.04
C MET A 19 20.76 3.19 -56.68
N SER A 20 22.08 3.07 -56.47
CA SER A 20 22.65 2.66 -55.18
C SER A 20 22.38 3.70 -54.08
N SER A 21 22.45 4.99 -54.40
CA SER A 21 22.15 6.07 -53.45
C SER A 21 20.67 6.10 -53.06
N LEU A 22 19.77 5.86 -54.01
CA LEU A 22 18.32 5.76 -53.74
C LEU A 22 17.99 4.55 -52.87
N LEU A 23 18.56 3.37 -53.17
CA LEU A 23 18.44 2.18 -52.33
C LEU A 23 18.90 2.44 -50.90
N LEU A 24 20.09 3.05 -50.75
CA LEU A 24 20.63 3.38 -49.43
C LEU A 24 19.71 4.33 -48.66
N ALA A 25 19.14 5.33 -49.35
CA ALA A 25 18.20 6.27 -48.75
C ALA A 25 16.90 5.58 -48.29
N ILE A 26 16.38 4.60 -49.07
CA ILE A 26 15.19 3.82 -48.71
C ILE A 26 15.46 2.94 -47.49
N VAL A 27 16.58 2.21 -47.48
CA VAL A 27 16.96 1.37 -46.33
C VAL A 27 17.13 2.23 -45.08
N LEU A 28 17.84 3.35 -45.18
CA LEU A 28 18.02 4.27 -44.07
C LEU A 28 16.69 4.87 -43.59
N PHE A 29 15.77 5.18 -44.50
CA PHE A 29 14.42 5.62 -44.14
C PHE A 29 13.65 4.53 -43.39
N ASN A 30 13.63 3.30 -43.87
CA ASN A 30 12.95 2.18 -43.19
C ASN A 30 13.55 1.94 -41.81
N THR A 31 14.88 1.85 -41.70
CA THR A 31 15.57 1.68 -40.42
C THR A 31 15.26 2.82 -39.46
N ALA A 32 15.25 4.07 -39.94
CA ALA A 32 14.92 5.23 -39.10
C ALA A 32 13.46 5.22 -38.64
N GLN A 33 12.52 4.82 -39.51
CA GLN A 33 11.10 4.70 -39.15
C GLN A 33 10.90 3.58 -38.12
N THR A 34 11.44 2.39 -38.37
CA THR A 34 11.35 1.25 -37.44
C THR A 34 12.01 1.57 -36.10
N ALA A 35 13.19 2.20 -36.09
CA ALA A 35 13.85 2.60 -34.85
C ALA A 35 13.05 3.68 -34.08
N SER A 36 12.48 4.65 -34.80
CA SER A 36 11.64 5.70 -34.21
C SER A 36 10.35 5.11 -33.62
N GLU A 37 9.65 4.25 -34.36
CA GLU A 37 8.43 3.59 -33.91
C GLU A 37 8.71 2.65 -32.73
N LYS A 38 9.80 1.88 -32.79
CA LYS A 38 10.23 1.03 -31.66
C LYS A 38 10.48 1.86 -30.40
N SER A 39 11.15 3.00 -30.51
CA SER A 39 11.40 3.88 -29.36
C SER A 39 10.10 4.44 -28.77
N ARG A 40 9.12 4.83 -29.61
CA ARG A 40 7.80 5.30 -29.17
C ARG A 40 7.01 4.19 -28.50
N LEU A 41 7.01 3.00 -29.09
CA LEU A 41 6.35 1.81 -28.56
C LEU A 41 6.90 1.41 -27.19
N THR A 42 8.22 1.43 -27.01
CA THR A 42 8.86 1.19 -25.70
C THR A 42 8.45 2.24 -24.67
N ASN A 43 8.50 3.52 -25.01
CA ASN A 43 8.06 4.58 -24.10
C ASN A 43 6.58 4.44 -23.71
N ALA A 44 5.71 4.03 -24.64
CA ALA A 44 4.30 3.79 -24.37
C ALA A 44 4.09 2.58 -23.44
N ALA A 45 4.83 1.49 -23.67
CA ALA A 45 4.80 0.32 -22.78
C ALA A 45 5.29 0.68 -21.37
N ASP A 46 6.41 1.39 -21.25
CA ASP A 46 6.94 1.83 -19.95
C ASP A 46 5.95 2.75 -19.21
N ALA A 47 5.36 3.71 -19.92
CA ALA A 47 4.35 4.59 -19.36
C ALA A 47 3.11 3.84 -18.88
N ALA A 48 2.64 2.85 -19.63
CA ALA A 48 1.47 2.05 -19.28
C ALA A 48 1.72 1.12 -18.08
N ALA A 49 2.86 0.42 -18.06
CA ALA A 49 3.26 -0.43 -16.93
C ALA A 49 3.40 0.39 -15.64
N TYR A 50 4.09 1.54 -15.73
CA TYR A 50 4.25 2.45 -14.61
C TYR A 50 2.89 2.99 -14.12
N SER A 51 2.01 3.40 -15.02
CA SER A 51 0.70 3.97 -14.65
C SER A 51 -0.21 2.96 -13.96
N GLY A 52 -0.23 1.70 -14.42
CA GLY A 52 -0.98 0.62 -13.78
C GLY A 52 -0.50 0.37 -12.35
N LEU A 53 0.81 0.35 -12.12
CA LEU A 53 1.37 0.20 -10.77
C LEU A 53 1.17 1.44 -9.90
N VAL A 54 1.20 2.65 -10.46
CA VAL A 54 0.92 3.88 -9.70
C VAL A 54 -0.50 3.86 -9.13
N TRP A 55 -1.46 3.32 -9.86
CA TRP A 55 -2.81 3.09 -9.36
C TRP A 55 -2.83 2.15 -8.14
N GLN A 56 -2.12 1.01 -8.23
CA GLN A 56 -2.01 0.06 -7.12
C GLN A 56 -1.27 0.65 -5.91
N ALA A 57 -0.20 1.42 -6.12
CA ALA A 57 0.52 2.10 -5.06
C ALA A 57 -0.35 3.15 -4.36
N ARG A 58 -1.15 3.90 -5.11
CA ARG A 58 -2.15 4.84 -4.53
C ARG A 58 -3.18 4.13 -3.68
N ALA A 59 -3.63 2.94 -4.08
CA ALA A 59 -4.55 2.15 -3.30
C ALA A 59 -3.95 1.66 -1.98
N LEU A 60 -2.70 1.18 -1.98
CA LEU A 60 -2.00 0.81 -0.74
C LEU A 60 -1.80 2.01 0.19
N ASN A 61 -1.42 3.16 -0.37
CA ASN A 61 -1.29 4.40 0.39
C ASN A 61 -2.65 4.85 0.95
N PHE A 62 -3.74 4.71 0.19
CA PHE A 62 -5.10 4.97 0.66
C PHE A 62 -5.48 4.06 1.83
N GLN A 63 -5.20 2.75 1.74
CA GLN A 63 -5.39 1.81 2.84
C GLN A 63 -4.59 2.22 4.08
N ALA A 64 -3.35 2.67 3.90
CA ALA A 64 -2.53 3.19 5.00
C ALA A 64 -3.10 4.43 5.68
N TYR A 65 -3.57 5.41 4.91
CA TYR A 65 -4.21 6.60 5.47
C TYR A 65 -5.52 6.28 6.20
N THR A 66 -6.35 5.42 5.62
CA THR A 66 -7.64 5.04 6.20
C THR A 66 -7.47 4.16 7.44
N ASN A 67 -6.44 3.30 7.50
CA ASN A 67 -6.08 2.57 8.72
C ASN A 67 -5.73 3.50 9.88
N ARG A 68 -4.91 4.53 9.61
CA ARG A 68 -4.57 5.55 10.62
C ARG A 68 -5.78 6.40 11.02
N ALA A 69 -6.64 6.75 10.07
CA ALA A 69 -7.87 7.48 10.34
C ALA A 69 -8.81 6.68 11.24
N MET A 70 -8.99 5.37 10.96
CA MET A 70 -9.79 4.49 11.81
C MET A 70 -9.23 4.38 13.23
N VAL A 71 -7.90 4.30 13.38
CA VAL A 71 -7.26 4.31 14.71
C VAL A 71 -7.50 5.63 15.43
N ALA A 72 -7.35 6.78 14.75
CA ALA A 72 -7.57 8.10 15.34
C ALA A 72 -9.03 8.31 15.76
N ASN A 73 -9.99 7.86 14.95
CA ASN A 73 -11.41 7.88 15.26
C ASN A 73 -11.71 7.06 16.52
N GLN A 74 -11.15 5.85 16.64
CA GLN A 74 -11.30 5.02 17.83
C GLN A 74 -10.70 5.69 19.09
N VAL A 75 -9.51 6.29 18.98
CA VAL A 75 -8.91 7.05 20.09
C VAL A 75 -9.79 8.24 20.49
N SER A 76 -10.44 8.89 19.52
CA SER A 76 -11.36 10.02 19.77
C SER A 76 -12.61 9.57 20.55
N ILE A 77 -13.16 8.38 20.27
CA ILE A 77 -14.21 7.78 21.09
C ILE A 77 -13.71 7.56 22.53
N GLY A 78 -12.50 7.02 22.68
CA GLY A 78 -11.86 6.87 23.99
C GLY A 78 -11.68 8.20 24.75
N GLN A 79 -11.41 9.29 24.05
CA GLN A 79 -11.33 10.64 24.62
C GLN A 79 -12.69 11.11 25.14
N LEU A 80 -13.76 10.93 24.36
CA LEU A 80 -15.13 11.26 24.79
C LEU A 80 -15.50 10.48 26.06
N VAL A 81 -15.25 9.17 26.09
CA VAL A 81 -15.49 8.31 27.27
C VAL A 81 -14.65 8.75 28.47
N SER A 82 -13.42 9.22 28.24
CA SER A 82 -12.55 9.76 29.30
C SER A 82 -13.11 11.04 29.91
N LEU A 83 -13.64 11.94 29.08
CA LEU A 83 -14.23 13.20 29.54
C LEU A 83 -15.50 12.93 30.36
N THR A 84 -16.38 12.06 29.89
CA THR A 84 -17.62 11.69 30.59
C THR A 84 -17.38 10.93 31.90
N SER A 85 -16.36 10.07 31.96
CA SER A 85 -15.94 9.41 33.21
C SER A 85 -15.39 10.42 34.21
N TRP A 86 -14.63 11.41 33.73
CA TRP A 86 -14.05 12.44 34.56
C TRP A 86 -15.11 13.42 35.10
N THR A 87 -16.09 13.82 34.29
CA THR A 87 -17.19 14.69 34.73
C THR A 87 -18.09 14.01 35.76
N ASP A 88 -18.40 12.72 35.59
CA ASP A 88 -19.15 11.92 36.57
C ASP A 88 -18.42 11.88 37.92
N TYR A 89 -17.13 11.57 37.87
CA TYR A 89 -16.25 11.63 39.05
C TYR A 89 -16.27 13.02 39.72
N ALA A 90 -16.14 14.08 38.93
CA ALA A 90 -16.08 15.44 39.44
C ALA A 90 -17.42 15.91 40.03
N TYR A 91 -18.52 15.47 39.44
CA TYR A 91 -19.87 15.67 39.97
C TYR A 91 -20.06 15.00 41.33
N ILE A 92 -19.67 13.73 41.45
CA ILE A 92 -19.72 12.99 42.72
C ILE A 92 -18.84 13.66 43.78
N LEU A 93 -17.65 14.12 43.40
CA LEU A 93 -16.76 14.89 44.27
C LEU A 93 -17.46 16.16 44.79
N ALA A 94 -18.02 16.98 43.90
CA ALA A 94 -18.69 18.23 44.26
C ALA A 94 -19.83 18.01 45.29
N ARG A 95 -20.59 16.92 45.15
CA ARG A 95 -21.69 16.58 46.07
C ARG A 95 -21.19 16.07 47.44
N ARG A 96 -20.13 15.28 47.46
CA ARG A 96 -19.63 14.62 48.69
C ARG A 96 -18.62 15.45 49.48
N ILE A 97 -17.97 16.42 48.84
CA ILE A 97 -16.82 17.11 49.46
C ILE A 97 -17.18 17.89 50.73
N ASN A 98 -18.41 18.42 50.82
CA ASN A 98 -18.91 19.09 52.03
C ASN A 98 -19.13 18.13 53.20
N GLU A 99 -19.50 16.88 52.93
CA GLU A 99 -19.67 15.86 53.97
C GLU A 99 -18.30 15.41 54.50
N ILE A 100 -17.33 15.23 53.61
CA ILE A 100 -15.98 14.72 53.94
C ILE A 100 -15.13 15.78 54.64
N THR A 101 -15.23 17.05 54.22
CA THR A 101 -14.45 18.15 54.82
C THR A 101 -14.73 18.34 56.31
N ASN A 102 -15.95 18.00 56.78
CA ASN A 102 -16.30 18.05 58.20
C ASN A 102 -15.57 17.00 59.05
N TYR A 103 -15.20 15.86 58.46
CA TYR A 103 -14.49 14.78 59.14
C TYR A 103 -12.96 14.88 58.95
N PHE A 104 -12.52 15.35 57.78
CA PHE A 104 -11.10 15.46 57.42
C PHE A 104 -10.77 16.87 56.91
N PRO A 105 -10.34 17.79 57.78
CA PRO A 105 -10.09 19.20 57.43
C PRO A 105 -9.09 19.42 56.31
N VAL A 106 -8.16 18.47 56.10
CA VAL A 106 -7.13 18.52 55.04
C VAL A 106 -7.75 18.47 53.64
N VAL A 107 -8.90 17.83 53.46
CA VAL A 107 -9.61 17.73 52.17
C VAL A 107 -10.33 19.06 51.80
N GLY A 108 -10.47 19.97 52.77
CA GLY A 108 -11.14 21.26 52.57
C GLY A 108 -10.52 22.17 51.51
N TYR A 109 -9.23 22.03 51.19
CA TYR A 109 -8.57 22.81 50.13
C TYR A 109 -9.13 22.50 48.72
N ILE A 110 -9.57 21.26 48.50
CA ILE A 110 -10.12 20.77 47.23
C ILE A 110 -11.55 21.33 46.98
N THR A 111 -12.24 21.79 48.04
CA THR A 111 -13.64 22.27 47.97
C THR A 111 -13.87 23.46 47.05
N GLN A 112 -12.89 24.36 46.88
CA GLN A 112 -13.05 25.56 46.06
C GLN A 112 -13.04 25.25 44.56
N ALA A 113 -12.24 24.27 44.12
CA ALA A 113 -12.19 23.82 42.73
C ALA A 113 -13.41 22.96 42.36
N ALA A 114 -13.93 22.17 43.30
CA ALA A 114 -15.09 21.30 43.06
C ALA A 114 -16.44 22.04 43.03
N GLN A 115 -16.52 23.28 43.55
CA GLN A 115 -17.76 24.05 43.64
C GLN A 115 -18.25 24.62 42.29
N GLU A 116 -17.39 24.67 41.27
CA GLU A 116 -17.75 25.15 39.93
C GLU A 116 -18.40 24.06 39.06
N ILE A 117 -18.34 22.79 39.50
CA ILE A 117 -18.82 21.64 38.73
C ILE A 117 -20.26 21.30 39.14
N THR A 118 -21.18 21.33 38.18
CA THR A 118 -22.62 21.09 38.39
C THR A 118 -23.10 19.90 37.56
N GLU A 119 -24.30 19.37 37.86
CA GLU A 119 -24.98 18.32 37.06
C GLU A 119 -24.99 18.65 35.57
N ARG A 120 -25.17 19.92 35.21
CA ARG A 120 -25.17 20.38 33.81
C ARG A 120 -23.90 20.02 33.06
N ILE A 121 -22.72 20.09 33.68
CA ILE A 121 -21.46 19.85 32.98
C ILE A 121 -21.32 18.37 32.61
N ASP A 122 -21.75 17.46 33.50
CA ASP A 122 -21.78 16.05 33.17
C ASP A 122 -22.79 15.77 32.06
N ASP A 123 -24.05 16.20 32.23
CA ASP A 123 -25.13 16.04 31.24
C ASP A 123 -24.72 16.56 29.84
N GLU A 124 -24.05 17.72 29.78
CA GLU A 124 -23.55 18.29 28.54
C GLU A 124 -22.48 17.41 27.88
N MET A 125 -21.50 16.90 28.64
CA MET A 125 -20.50 15.99 28.09
C MET A 125 -21.09 14.64 27.68
N VAL A 126 -22.09 14.14 28.42
CA VAL A 126 -22.86 12.94 28.06
C VAL A 126 -23.52 13.14 26.70
N ASN A 127 -24.27 14.23 26.54
CA ASN A 127 -24.97 14.55 25.28
C ASN A 127 -24.00 14.66 24.10
N VAL A 128 -22.85 15.31 24.29
CA VAL A 128 -21.81 15.39 23.26
C VAL A 128 -21.29 14.00 22.91
N ALA A 129 -20.96 13.16 23.91
CA ALA A 129 -20.47 11.81 23.65
C ALA A 129 -21.52 10.94 22.93
N GLU A 130 -22.77 10.96 23.37
CA GLU A 130 -23.87 10.18 22.77
C GLU A 130 -24.17 10.57 21.32
N VAL A 131 -23.93 11.84 20.96
CA VAL A 131 -24.09 12.33 19.58
C VAL A 131 -22.90 11.96 18.71
N PHE A 132 -21.67 12.18 19.19
CA PHE A 132 -20.48 12.05 18.35
C PHE A 132 -19.99 10.61 18.23
N ILE A 133 -20.15 9.76 19.25
CA ILE A 133 -19.67 8.37 19.21
C ILE A 133 -20.29 7.60 18.02
N PRO A 134 -21.61 7.61 17.82
CA PRO A 134 -22.23 6.88 16.71
C PRO A 134 -21.79 7.42 15.33
N ILE A 135 -21.63 8.74 15.19
CA ILE A 135 -21.13 9.35 13.96
C ILE A 135 -19.71 8.88 13.65
N ILE A 136 -18.81 8.92 14.64
CA ILE A 136 -17.42 8.48 14.48
C ILE A 136 -17.34 6.98 14.17
N ASP A 137 -18.18 6.16 14.81
CA ASP A 137 -18.28 4.73 14.54
C ASP A 137 -18.77 4.44 13.11
N SER A 138 -19.77 5.17 12.63
CA SER A 138 -20.24 5.09 11.25
C SER A 138 -19.13 5.45 10.25
N VAL A 139 -18.34 6.51 10.53
CA VAL A 139 -17.20 6.87 9.68
C VAL A 139 -16.23 5.69 9.56
N ASN A 140 -15.95 4.98 10.67
CA ASN A 140 -15.12 3.78 10.62
C ASN A 140 -15.75 2.67 9.77
N GLY A 141 -17.07 2.47 9.84
CA GLY A 141 -17.81 1.52 9.01
C GLY A 141 -17.70 1.83 7.51
N VAL A 142 -17.88 3.10 7.15
CA VAL A 142 -17.69 3.59 5.77
C VAL A 142 -16.26 3.41 5.30
N LEU A 143 -15.26 3.77 6.12
CA LEU A 143 -13.85 3.60 5.77
C LEU A 143 -13.49 2.13 5.54
N SER A 144 -13.97 1.23 6.40
CA SER A 144 -13.78 -0.23 6.26
C SER A 144 -14.36 -0.75 4.93
N ARG A 145 -15.60 -0.37 4.59
CA ARG A 145 -16.22 -0.75 3.30
C ARG A 145 -15.48 -0.16 2.11
N THR A 146 -15.08 1.11 2.19
CA THR A 146 -14.34 1.78 1.12
C THR A 146 -12.99 1.11 0.87
N GLN A 147 -12.31 0.61 1.91
CA GLN A 147 -11.08 -0.16 1.73
C GLN A 147 -11.31 -1.44 0.91
N GLN A 148 -12.42 -2.14 1.13
CA GLN A 148 -12.79 -3.32 0.33
C GLN A 148 -13.02 -2.93 -1.13
N THR A 149 -13.81 -1.89 -1.40
CA THR A 149 -14.04 -1.40 -2.76
C THR A 149 -12.75 -1.00 -3.45
N ILE A 150 -11.88 -0.26 -2.76
CA ILE A 150 -10.58 0.15 -3.32
C ILE A 150 -9.68 -1.06 -3.56
N TYR A 151 -9.65 -2.05 -2.65
CA TYR A 151 -8.87 -3.27 -2.83
C TYR A 151 -9.28 -4.01 -4.13
N VAL A 152 -10.58 -4.16 -4.38
CA VAL A 152 -11.10 -4.80 -5.59
C VAL A 152 -10.84 -3.94 -6.83
N ALA A 153 -11.12 -2.63 -6.75
CA ALA A 153 -10.93 -1.67 -7.84
C ALA A 153 -9.47 -1.54 -8.28
N SER A 154 -8.53 -1.64 -7.33
CA SER A 154 -7.09 -1.61 -7.57
C SER A 154 -6.69 -2.59 -8.66
N PHE A 155 -7.27 -3.78 -8.59
CA PHE A 155 -7.02 -4.83 -9.54
C PHE A 155 -7.87 -4.67 -10.81
N ALA A 156 -9.19 -4.55 -10.67
CA ALA A 156 -10.14 -4.53 -11.77
C ALA A 156 -9.88 -3.40 -12.79
N ALA A 157 -9.44 -2.23 -12.32
CA ALA A 157 -9.17 -1.10 -13.20
C ALA A 157 -7.79 -1.15 -13.87
N THR A 158 -6.84 -1.99 -13.39
CA THR A 158 -5.45 -1.99 -13.88
C THR A 158 -5.35 -2.24 -15.39
N PRO A 159 -5.99 -3.27 -16.00
CA PRO A 159 -5.95 -3.47 -17.45
C PRO A 159 -6.61 -2.33 -18.23
N GLY A 160 -7.68 -1.74 -17.69
CA GLY A 160 -8.32 -0.57 -18.28
C GLY A 160 -7.37 0.62 -18.36
N ILE A 161 -6.66 0.92 -17.28
CA ILE A 161 -5.65 1.99 -17.19
C ILE A 161 -4.49 1.71 -18.16
N VAL A 162 -3.97 0.48 -18.19
CA VAL A 162 -2.89 0.10 -19.11
C VAL A 162 -3.31 0.32 -20.56
N ARG A 163 -4.50 -0.18 -20.94
CA ARG A 163 -5.03 -0.04 -22.30
C ARG A 163 -5.26 1.42 -22.66
N GLU A 164 -5.86 2.20 -21.76
CA GLU A 164 -6.11 3.63 -21.98
C GLU A 164 -4.82 4.42 -22.19
N VAL A 165 -3.78 4.18 -21.37
CA VAL A 165 -2.47 4.84 -21.54
C VAL A 165 -1.82 4.46 -22.87
N VAL A 166 -1.94 3.19 -23.29
CA VAL A 166 -1.41 2.73 -24.59
C VAL A 166 -2.15 3.41 -25.76
N GLU A 167 -3.48 3.36 -25.75
CA GLU A 167 -4.33 3.94 -26.81
C GLU A 167 -4.19 5.47 -26.91
N GLU A 168 -3.97 6.16 -25.78
CA GLU A 168 -3.75 7.61 -25.75
C GLU A 168 -2.37 8.01 -26.31
N ASN A 169 -1.36 7.13 -26.21
CA ASN A 169 -0.06 7.36 -26.86
C ASN A 169 -0.14 7.18 -28.38
N ASP A 170 -0.77 6.09 -28.85
CA ASP A 170 -1.09 5.86 -30.25
C ASP A 170 -2.25 4.85 -30.37
N GLN A 171 -3.31 5.21 -31.09
CA GLN A 171 -4.49 4.36 -31.29
C GLN A 171 -4.20 3.09 -32.11
N ARG A 172 -3.04 3.02 -32.77
CA ARG A 172 -2.56 1.81 -33.49
C ARG A 172 -2.00 0.75 -32.54
N TYR A 173 -1.68 1.10 -31.30
CA TYR A 173 -1.07 0.19 -30.34
C TYR A 173 -2.13 -0.68 -29.65
N ASN A 174 -1.75 -1.92 -29.34
CA ASN A 174 -2.60 -2.88 -28.63
C ASN A 174 -1.87 -3.45 -27.41
N ALA A 175 -2.53 -3.47 -26.25
CA ALA A 175 -2.02 -4.05 -25.00
C ALA A 175 -2.66 -5.40 -24.63
N SER A 176 -3.55 -5.92 -25.48
CA SER A 176 -4.31 -7.16 -25.26
C SER A 176 -3.60 -8.36 -25.88
N THR A 177 -2.34 -8.58 -25.51
CA THR A 177 -1.55 -9.74 -25.96
C THR A 177 -1.64 -10.89 -24.97
N ALA A 178 -1.34 -12.12 -25.42
CA ALA A 178 -1.30 -13.28 -24.53
C ALA A 178 -0.27 -13.11 -23.39
N TYR A 179 0.87 -12.47 -23.67
CA TYR A 179 1.87 -12.14 -22.65
C TYR A 179 1.34 -11.16 -21.62
N ALA A 180 0.63 -10.11 -22.06
CA ALA A 180 0.01 -9.14 -21.15
C ALA A 180 -1.02 -9.82 -20.22
N VAL A 181 -1.79 -10.79 -20.73
CA VAL A 181 -2.73 -11.59 -19.90
C VAL A 181 -1.99 -12.39 -18.82
N ILE A 182 -0.86 -13.03 -19.16
CA ILE A 182 -0.02 -13.74 -18.17
C ILE A 182 0.50 -12.77 -17.11
N GLY A 183 1.08 -11.64 -17.53
CA GLY A 183 1.62 -10.64 -16.61
C GLY A 183 0.56 -10.03 -15.68
N MET A 184 -0.67 -9.82 -16.18
CA MET A 184 -1.82 -9.42 -15.37
C MET A 184 -2.24 -10.49 -14.36
N GLY A 185 -2.18 -11.78 -14.75
CA GLY A 185 -2.46 -12.90 -13.84
C GLY A 185 -1.43 -13.05 -12.72
N GLU A 186 -0.15 -12.84 -13.03
CA GLU A 186 0.93 -12.79 -12.04
C GLU A 186 0.73 -11.65 -11.04
N ASN A 187 0.41 -10.46 -11.55
CA ASN A 187 0.11 -9.29 -10.73
C ASN A 187 -1.13 -9.54 -9.83
N ALA A 188 -2.18 -10.17 -10.37
CA ALA A 188 -3.38 -10.55 -9.61
C ALA A 188 -3.04 -11.45 -8.41
N SER A 189 -2.24 -12.49 -8.67
CA SER A 189 -1.81 -13.45 -7.67
C SER A 189 -0.95 -12.75 -6.61
N GLY A 190 -0.01 -11.91 -7.04
CA GLY A 190 0.80 -11.08 -6.16
C GLY A 190 -0.04 -10.20 -5.23
N TRP A 191 -1.03 -9.48 -5.77
CA TRP A 191 -1.92 -8.60 -5.00
C TRP A 191 -2.63 -9.35 -3.87
N ARG A 192 -3.23 -10.52 -4.17
CA ARG A 192 -3.91 -11.39 -3.18
C ARG A 192 -2.97 -12.02 -2.15
N ASN A 193 -1.69 -12.16 -2.50
CA ASN A 193 -0.69 -12.75 -1.61
C ASN A 193 -0.04 -11.71 -0.69
N ILE A 194 0.02 -10.45 -1.10
CA ILE A 194 0.60 -9.36 -0.31
C ILE A 194 -0.39 -8.84 0.71
N ILE A 195 -1.66 -8.70 0.34
CA ILE A 195 -2.67 -7.99 1.13
C ILE A 195 -3.78 -8.95 1.54
N ARG A 196 -4.31 -8.81 2.76
CA ARG A 196 -5.56 -9.46 3.17
C ARG A 196 -6.41 -8.54 4.04
N GLN A 197 -7.71 -8.82 4.09
CA GLN A 197 -8.57 -8.23 5.10
C GLN A 197 -8.40 -8.97 6.43
N TYR A 198 -8.42 -8.21 7.52
CA TYR A 198 -8.43 -8.68 8.90
C TYR A 198 -9.79 -8.32 9.51
N ASP A 199 -10.68 -9.30 9.49
CA ASP A 199 -12.01 -9.32 10.11
C ASP A 199 -12.08 -10.36 11.25
N ASP A 200 -11.14 -11.30 11.29
CA ASP A 200 -10.98 -12.29 12.34
C ASP A 200 -10.60 -11.68 13.70
N SER A 201 -10.97 -12.38 14.79
CA SER A 201 -10.74 -11.94 16.17
C SER A 201 -9.29 -11.56 16.46
N VAL A 202 -8.32 -12.33 15.93
CA VAL A 202 -6.89 -12.06 16.15
C VAL A 202 -6.46 -10.78 15.46
N GLY A 203 -6.95 -10.57 14.23
CA GLY A 203 -6.76 -9.36 13.45
C GLY A 203 -7.31 -8.11 14.11
N LEU A 204 -8.54 -8.19 14.62
CA LEU A 204 -9.20 -7.07 15.30
C LEU A 204 -8.54 -6.74 16.64
N LEU A 205 -8.15 -7.75 17.42
CA LEU A 205 -7.39 -7.56 18.67
C LEU A 205 -6.03 -6.88 18.43
N ARG A 206 -5.36 -7.21 17.32
CA ARG A 206 -4.11 -6.52 16.93
C ARG A 206 -4.35 -5.03 16.65
N LYS A 207 -5.43 -4.68 15.95
CA LYS A 207 -5.81 -3.28 15.71
C LYS A 207 -6.19 -2.59 17.02
N ALA A 208 -6.89 -3.28 17.93
CA ALA A 208 -7.23 -2.79 19.26
C ALA A 208 -5.99 -2.49 20.12
N ASP A 209 -4.95 -3.31 20.05
CA ASP A 209 -3.65 -3.02 20.70
C ASP A 209 -3.01 -1.73 20.14
N VAL A 210 -3.04 -1.55 18.81
CA VAL A 210 -2.56 -0.29 18.19
C VAL A 210 -3.37 0.92 18.67
N VAL A 211 -4.70 0.80 18.73
CA VAL A 211 -5.58 1.86 19.28
C VAL A 211 -5.24 2.18 20.74
N ASN A 212 -5.16 1.16 21.60
CA ASN A 212 -4.83 1.35 23.02
C ASN A 212 -3.44 1.97 23.22
N ARG A 213 -2.46 1.68 22.35
CA ARG A 213 -1.13 2.29 22.41
C ARG A 213 -1.07 3.70 21.83
N SER A 214 -2.06 4.09 21.03
CA SER A 214 -2.13 5.39 20.35
C SER A 214 -2.93 6.43 21.14
N LYS A 215 -3.37 6.11 22.35
CA LYS A 215 -4.10 7.02 23.24
C LYS A 215 -3.20 8.19 23.65
N ASP A 216 -3.80 9.37 23.77
CA ASP A 216 -3.13 10.54 24.35
C ASP A 216 -2.88 10.37 25.86
N GLU A 217 -2.08 11.26 26.44
CA GLU A 217 -1.70 11.21 27.86
C GLU A 217 -2.92 11.17 28.78
N PHE A 218 -3.94 12.00 28.54
CA PHE A 218 -5.12 12.11 29.40
C PHE A 218 -6.01 10.86 29.35
N THR A 219 -6.24 10.32 28.15
CA THR A 219 -7.01 9.08 27.95
C THR A 219 -6.26 7.87 28.53
N ALA A 220 -4.94 7.82 28.35
CA ALA A 220 -4.10 6.72 28.81
C ALA A 220 -3.96 6.68 30.33
N SER A 221 -3.63 7.81 30.96
CA SER A 221 -3.56 7.94 32.42
C SER A 221 -3.70 9.39 32.86
N ARG A 222 -4.65 9.62 33.76
CA ARG A 222 -4.93 10.92 34.37
C ARG A 222 -4.79 10.83 35.88
N ASN A 223 -3.71 10.23 36.34
CA ASN A 223 -3.39 10.05 37.75
C ASN A 223 -2.78 11.33 38.34
N LEU A 224 -3.16 11.70 39.57
CA LEU A 224 -2.56 12.81 40.30
C LEU A 224 -2.21 12.37 41.72
N SER A 225 -0.99 12.69 42.14
CA SER A 225 -0.51 12.50 43.51
C SER A 225 -0.87 13.68 44.41
N THR A 226 -0.68 13.54 45.72
CA THR A 226 -1.08 14.58 46.69
C THR A 226 -0.44 15.93 46.45
N GLY A 227 0.85 15.97 46.08
CA GLY A 227 1.55 17.23 45.82
C GLY A 227 1.11 17.91 44.51
N GLU A 228 0.51 17.16 43.59
CA GLU A 228 -0.09 17.72 42.37
C GLU A 228 -1.50 18.25 42.62
N ILE A 229 -2.25 17.63 43.54
CA ILE A 229 -3.60 18.06 43.93
C ILE A 229 -3.54 19.24 44.92
N VAL A 230 -2.58 19.21 45.86
CA VAL A 230 -2.39 20.21 46.90
C VAL A 230 -0.98 20.79 46.76
N PRO A 231 -0.83 21.97 46.16
CA PRO A 231 0.46 22.63 46.01
C PRO A 231 1.16 22.77 47.38
N ASP A 232 2.48 22.56 47.39
CA ASP A 232 3.36 22.57 48.56
C ASP A 232 3.15 21.43 49.59
N ALA A 233 2.22 20.50 49.37
CA ALA A 233 2.07 19.30 50.20
C ALA A 233 3.04 18.19 49.76
N PRO A 234 3.63 17.41 50.70
CA PRO A 234 4.35 16.22 50.33
C PRO A 234 3.39 15.16 49.76
N ASN A 235 3.84 14.37 48.79
CA ASN A 235 3.08 13.23 48.24
C ASN A 235 2.64 12.21 49.29
N ARG A 236 3.25 12.24 50.48
CA ARG A 236 2.83 11.48 51.65
C ARG A 236 3.15 12.26 52.91
N LEU A 237 2.13 12.73 53.60
CA LEU A 237 2.28 13.45 54.86
C LEU A 237 2.53 12.46 55.99
N ASN A 238 3.71 12.55 56.61
CA ASN A 238 4.09 11.66 57.71
C ASN A 238 3.99 12.41 59.06
N LEU A 239 3.11 11.93 59.93
CA LEU A 239 2.83 12.48 61.26
C LEU A 239 3.38 11.60 62.40
N GLY A 240 4.36 10.73 62.11
CA GLY A 240 5.01 9.86 63.07
C GLY A 240 4.41 8.46 63.12
N PHE A 241 3.22 8.32 63.73
CA PHE A 241 2.47 7.06 63.82
C PHE A 241 1.26 7.00 62.87
N VAL A 242 1.06 8.06 62.07
CA VAL A 242 0.05 8.12 61.01
C VAL A 242 0.71 8.66 59.74
N ARG A 243 0.40 8.07 58.59
CA ARG A 243 0.74 8.62 57.26
C ARG A 243 -0.53 8.85 56.48
N VAL A 244 -0.62 9.97 55.79
CA VAL A 244 -1.81 10.36 55.03
C VAL A 244 -1.41 10.85 53.65
N TRP A 245 -2.13 10.40 52.63
CA TRP A 245 -2.00 10.92 51.27
C TRP A 245 -3.31 10.80 50.51
N ILE A 246 -3.44 11.57 49.45
CA ILE A 246 -4.58 11.58 48.53
C ILE A 246 -4.05 11.20 47.16
N THR A 247 -4.73 10.24 46.52
CA THR A 247 -4.39 9.78 45.18
C THR A 247 -5.62 9.87 44.29
N LYS A 248 -5.50 10.56 43.16
CA LYS A 248 -6.46 10.50 42.06
C LYS A 248 -5.94 9.51 41.05
N GLU A 249 -6.75 8.55 40.64
CA GLU A 249 -6.42 7.63 39.56
C GLU A 249 -7.52 7.62 38.52
N GLY A 250 -7.15 7.64 37.24
CA GLY A 250 -8.12 7.50 36.17
C GLY A 250 -7.48 7.06 34.87
N ARG A 251 -8.21 6.25 34.12
CA ARG A 251 -7.80 5.78 32.79
C ARG A 251 -8.99 5.29 32.00
N THR A 252 -8.82 5.26 30.69
CA THR A 252 -9.82 4.74 29.76
C THR A 252 -9.17 3.73 28.83
N ASN A 253 -9.76 2.54 28.73
CA ASN A 253 -9.23 1.45 27.91
C ASN A 253 -10.31 0.91 26.98
N LEU A 254 -9.89 0.55 25.78
CA LEU A 254 -10.67 -0.32 24.92
C LEU A 254 -10.46 -1.75 25.43
N VAL A 255 -11.52 -2.36 25.94
CA VAL A 255 -11.54 -3.76 26.38
C VAL A 255 -12.24 -4.61 25.32
N SER A 256 -12.00 -5.92 25.37
CA SER A 256 -12.56 -6.88 24.43
C SER A 256 -13.00 -8.13 25.17
N GLU A 257 -14.06 -8.76 24.68
CA GLU A 257 -14.58 -10.02 25.19
C GLU A 257 -14.77 -10.97 24.01
N ILE A 258 -14.31 -12.21 24.16
CA ILE A 258 -14.51 -13.25 23.14
C ILE A 258 -15.71 -14.09 23.57
N ASN A 259 -16.75 -14.10 22.75
CA ASN A 259 -17.95 -14.87 23.06
C ASN A 259 -17.62 -16.38 23.03
N SER A 260 -17.78 -17.05 24.17
CA SER A 260 -17.40 -18.46 24.36
C SER A 260 -18.18 -19.47 23.48
N SER A 261 -19.22 -19.02 22.78
CA SER A 261 -20.06 -19.87 21.92
C SER A 261 -19.60 -19.93 20.45
N THR A 262 -18.85 -18.94 19.96
CA THR A 262 -18.22 -18.89 18.63
C THR A 262 -16.91 -18.11 18.72
N THR A 263 -15.77 -18.77 18.48
CA THR A 263 -14.41 -18.17 18.56
C THR A 263 -14.15 -16.99 17.62
N ASP A 264 -15.09 -16.70 16.72
CA ASP A 264 -14.95 -15.69 15.65
C ASP A 264 -15.63 -14.35 15.99
N ASP A 265 -16.35 -14.24 17.11
CA ASP A 265 -17.03 -13.00 17.50
C ASP A 265 -16.35 -12.36 18.72
N VAL A 266 -15.60 -11.29 18.45
CA VAL A 266 -14.96 -10.46 19.47
C VAL A 266 -15.71 -9.14 19.58
N GLU A 267 -16.25 -8.90 20.75
CA GLU A 267 -16.90 -7.64 21.04
C GLU A 267 -15.87 -6.67 21.61
N PHE A 268 -16.10 -5.37 21.45
CA PHE A 268 -15.24 -4.32 21.98
C PHE A 268 -16.04 -3.27 22.72
N GLU A 269 -15.47 -2.77 23.81
CA GLU A 269 -16.09 -1.68 24.55
C GLU A 269 -15.04 -0.70 25.10
N TRP A 270 -15.35 0.59 25.00
CA TRP A 270 -14.59 1.60 25.74
C TRP A 270 -15.11 1.72 27.17
N LYS A 271 -14.23 1.52 28.15
CA LYS A 271 -14.52 1.72 29.57
C LYS A 271 -13.58 2.77 30.15
N GLY A 272 -14.15 3.80 30.77
CA GLY A 272 -13.45 4.85 31.53
C GLY A 272 -13.75 4.74 33.02
N LYS A 273 -12.73 4.91 33.86
CA LYS A 273 -12.93 5.05 35.31
C LYS A 273 -12.05 6.16 35.86
N ASP A 274 -12.60 6.92 36.80
CA ASP A 274 -11.93 7.95 37.58
C ASP A 274 -12.22 7.77 39.07
N THR A 275 -11.22 7.93 39.92
CA THR A 275 -11.33 7.69 41.37
C THR A 275 -10.46 8.67 42.14
N LEU A 276 -10.90 9.04 43.33
CA LEU A 276 -10.13 9.79 44.32
C LEU A 276 -10.35 9.16 45.68
N SER A 277 -9.25 8.79 46.33
CA SER A 277 -9.27 8.24 47.68
C SER A 277 -8.29 8.97 48.59
N LEU A 278 -8.68 9.07 49.86
CA LEU A 278 -7.79 9.41 50.96
C LEU A 278 -7.23 8.10 51.52
N HIS A 279 -5.92 7.98 51.56
CA HIS A 279 -5.22 6.85 52.15
C HIS A 279 -4.66 7.26 53.49
N ILE A 280 -4.91 6.41 54.48
CA ILE A 280 -4.44 6.57 55.85
C ILE A 280 -3.71 5.28 56.20
N GLU A 281 -2.48 5.41 56.66
CA GLU A 281 -1.79 4.31 57.33
C GLU A 281 -1.59 4.65 58.79
N THR A 282 -1.94 3.72 59.67
CA THR A 282 -1.71 3.83 61.11
C THR A 282 -0.72 2.78 61.57
N TRP A 283 0.26 3.18 62.37
CA TRP A 283 1.21 2.23 62.96
C TRP A 283 0.53 1.43 64.06
N ASP A 284 0.37 0.13 63.87
CA ASP A 284 -0.05 -0.76 64.93
C ASP A 284 1.17 -1.22 65.75
N SER A 285 1.20 -0.78 67.01
CA SER A 285 2.24 -1.18 67.95
C SER A 285 2.16 -2.65 68.39
N GLY A 286 1.00 -3.30 68.23
CA GLY A 286 0.78 -4.71 68.55
C GLY A 286 1.45 -5.63 67.53
N ASP A 287 1.08 -5.48 66.27
CA ASP A 287 1.56 -6.32 65.17
C ASP A 287 2.83 -5.76 64.48
N GLN A 288 3.33 -4.60 64.94
CA GLN A 288 4.52 -3.91 64.42
C GLN A 288 4.47 -3.67 62.91
N GLU A 289 3.27 -3.40 62.40
CA GLU A 289 3.01 -3.14 61.00
C GLU A 289 2.21 -1.85 60.78
N TRP A 290 2.14 -1.41 59.53
CA TRP A 290 1.31 -0.28 59.13
C TRP A 290 0.00 -0.81 58.56
N ASP A 291 -1.10 -0.50 59.24
CA ASP A 291 -2.44 -0.81 58.75
C ASP A 291 -2.87 0.23 57.74
N HIS A 292 -3.16 -0.21 56.52
CA HIS A 292 -3.59 0.66 55.42
C HIS A 292 -5.12 0.70 55.31
N GLU A 293 -5.68 1.91 55.34
CA GLU A 293 -7.09 2.18 55.12
C GLU A 293 -7.29 3.15 53.96
N GLU A 294 -8.07 2.73 52.96
CA GLU A 294 -8.55 3.58 51.88
C GLU A 294 -9.95 4.12 52.23
N VAL A 295 -10.10 5.43 52.15
CA VAL A 295 -11.37 6.15 52.28
C VAL A 295 -11.74 6.75 50.92
N PRO A 296 -12.68 6.14 50.17
CA PRO A 296 -13.15 6.67 48.89
C PRO A 296 -13.80 8.05 49.07
N ILE A 297 -13.32 9.03 48.32
CA ILE A 297 -13.87 10.40 48.30
C ILE A 297 -14.87 10.54 47.15
N ALA A 298 -14.43 10.17 45.95
CA ALA A 298 -15.23 10.25 44.74
C ALA A 298 -14.80 9.19 43.73
N TRP A 299 -15.72 8.86 42.84
CA TRP A 299 -15.54 7.86 41.79
C TRP A 299 -16.42 8.25 40.62
N GLY A 300 -16.06 7.82 39.42
CA GLY A 300 -16.86 7.95 38.21
C GLY A 300 -16.54 6.81 37.27
N SER A 301 -17.54 6.38 36.52
CA SER A 301 -17.39 5.35 35.48
C SER A 301 -18.15 5.74 34.24
N ARG A 302 -17.65 5.32 33.07
CA ARG A 302 -18.43 5.38 31.84
C ARG A 302 -18.15 4.21 30.93
N HIS A 303 -19.23 3.68 30.35
CA HIS A 303 -19.27 2.61 29.39
C HIS A 303 -20.01 3.10 28.14
N VAL A 304 -19.64 2.60 26.95
CA VAL A 304 -20.34 2.99 25.73
C VAL A 304 -21.61 2.17 25.53
N ASN A 305 -21.56 0.84 25.67
CA ASN A 305 -22.70 -0.03 25.42
C ASN A 305 -23.32 -0.58 26.72
N GLY A 306 -22.55 -0.74 27.80
CA GLY A 306 -23.04 -1.17 29.12
C GLY A 306 -23.20 -2.70 29.30
N ASP A 307 -23.10 -3.47 28.22
CA ASP A 307 -23.44 -4.91 28.19
C ASP A 307 -22.27 -5.87 28.53
N PHE A 308 -21.07 -5.35 28.84
CA PHE A 308 -19.87 -6.16 29.09
C PHE A 308 -19.70 -6.56 30.57
N GLU A 309 -19.74 -7.86 30.84
CA GLU A 309 -19.55 -8.47 32.17
C GLU A 309 -18.07 -8.70 32.55
N CYS A 310 -17.16 -7.88 32.02
CA CYS A 310 -15.76 -7.92 32.44
C CYS A 310 -15.61 -7.31 33.85
N GLU A 311 -15.86 -8.12 34.88
CA GLU A 311 -15.71 -7.79 36.30
C GLU A 311 -14.49 -8.51 36.93
N GLU A 312 -13.70 -7.78 37.72
CA GLU A 312 -12.46 -8.28 38.35
C GLU A 312 -12.81 -9.29 39.47
N ASN A 313 -12.95 -10.60 39.18
CA ASN A 313 -12.50 -11.75 40.03
C ASN A 313 -13.06 -13.16 39.65
N GLN A 314 -12.19 -14.14 39.38
CA GLN A 314 -11.76 -15.22 40.31
C GLN A 314 -11.01 -16.35 39.54
N ASN A 315 -9.81 -16.71 40.04
CA ASN A 315 -9.07 -17.96 39.76
C ASN A 315 -8.04 -17.94 38.59
N GLN A 316 -6.89 -17.31 38.81
CA GLN A 316 -5.70 -17.40 37.94
C GLN A 316 -5.06 -18.81 37.99
N SER A 317 -5.10 -19.53 36.87
CA SER A 317 -4.20 -20.66 36.57
C SER A 317 -2.93 -20.15 35.87
N TYR A 318 -1.78 -20.73 36.23
CA TYR A 318 -0.43 -20.39 35.77
C TYR A 318 -0.24 -20.48 34.23
N TRP A 319 -1.21 -21.03 33.48
CA TRP A 319 -1.20 -21.13 32.01
C TRP A 319 -1.86 -19.94 31.28
N SER A 320 -2.48 -18.98 32.00
CA SER A 320 -3.21 -17.83 31.43
C SER A 320 -2.34 -16.71 30.85
N MET A 321 -1.01 -16.77 31.02
CA MET A 321 -0.10 -15.65 30.74
C MET A 321 0.20 -15.40 29.25
N TRP A 322 -0.30 -16.26 28.34
CA TRP A 322 0.04 -16.20 26.91
C TRP A 322 -1.17 -16.06 25.97
N PHE A 323 -2.40 -16.27 26.44
CA PHE A 323 -3.61 -16.27 25.60
C PHE A 323 -4.91 -15.84 26.34
N SER A 324 -4.85 -15.09 27.45
CA SER A 324 -6.05 -14.60 28.16
C SER A 324 -6.54 -13.26 27.58
N SER A 325 -7.61 -13.31 26.80
CA SER A 325 -8.40 -12.19 26.29
C SER A 325 -9.69 -12.01 27.10
N GLY A 326 -9.57 -11.92 28.42
CA GLY A 326 -10.72 -11.79 29.33
C GLY A 326 -10.40 -11.20 30.71
N ASP A 327 -9.21 -10.62 30.91
CA ASP A 327 -8.91 -9.91 32.16
C ASP A 327 -9.12 -8.41 31.94
N CYS A 328 -10.10 -7.82 32.65
CA CYS A 328 -10.24 -6.38 32.66
C CYS A 328 -8.95 -5.74 33.17
N PRO A 329 -8.37 -4.77 32.44
CA PRO A 329 -7.19 -4.09 32.91
C PRO A 329 -7.53 -3.43 34.24
N ARG A 330 -6.64 -3.56 35.22
CA ARG A 330 -6.77 -2.82 36.49
C ARG A 330 -6.82 -1.33 36.17
N TYR A 331 -7.88 -0.64 36.61
CA TYR A 331 -8.01 0.80 36.37
C TYR A 331 -7.30 1.61 37.45
N THR A 332 -7.24 1.08 38.67
CA THR A 332 -6.57 1.70 39.81
C THR A 332 -5.48 0.80 40.39
N GLN A 333 -4.44 1.41 40.95
CA GLN A 333 -3.40 0.72 41.71
C GLN A 333 -3.70 0.76 43.21
N GLU A 334 -3.97 1.96 43.74
CA GLU A 334 -4.21 2.25 45.15
C GLU A 334 -5.71 2.39 45.47
N ASN A 335 -6.50 2.98 44.56
CA ASN A 335 -7.91 3.34 44.78
C ASN A 335 -8.91 2.17 44.60
N ARG A 336 -8.66 1.04 45.27
CA ARG A 336 -9.42 -0.21 45.06
C ARG A 336 -10.88 -0.15 45.50
N ARG A 337 -11.15 0.46 46.66
CA ARG A 337 -12.52 0.64 47.17
C ARG A 337 -13.26 1.67 46.32
N ALA A 338 -12.62 2.75 45.89
CA ALA A 338 -13.25 3.71 44.98
C ALA A 338 -13.53 3.09 43.60
N GLU A 339 -12.65 2.24 43.07
CA GLU A 339 -12.90 1.50 41.82
C GLU A 339 -14.10 0.55 41.96
N TRP A 340 -14.26 -0.10 43.11
CA TRP A 340 -15.44 -0.92 43.38
C TRP A 340 -16.75 -0.10 43.32
N PHE A 341 -16.76 1.10 43.91
CA PHE A 341 -17.90 2.00 43.79
C PHE A 341 -18.15 2.48 42.35
N ALA A 342 -17.08 2.74 41.57
CA ALA A 342 -17.18 3.07 40.15
C ALA A 342 -17.79 1.93 39.33
N ASN A 343 -17.45 0.67 39.63
CA ASN A 343 -18.06 -0.48 38.97
C ASN A 343 -19.55 -0.59 39.31
N MET A 344 -19.92 -0.28 40.56
CA MET A 344 -21.31 -0.35 41.01
C MET A 344 -22.18 0.79 40.44
N SER A 345 -21.60 1.95 40.10
CA SER A 345 -22.35 3.04 39.47
C SER A 345 -22.73 2.75 38.03
N ASN A 346 -21.95 1.90 37.33
CA ASN A 346 -22.19 1.38 35.98
C ASN A 346 -22.94 2.36 35.06
N GLN A 347 -22.38 3.54 34.80
CA GLN A 347 -23.02 4.53 33.94
C GLN A 347 -22.73 4.17 32.47
N GLU A 348 -23.78 3.97 31.70
CA GLU A 348 -23.73 3.71 30.26
C GLU A 348 -24.06 4.99 29.48
N LEU A 349 -23.50 5.12 28.29
CA LEU A 349 -23.92 6.10 27.30
C LEU A 349 -25.05 5.48 26.48
N ASN A 350 -26.05 6.26 26.11
CA ASN A 350 -27.04 5.86 25.12
C ASN A 350 -26.49 6.10 23.70
N ALA A 351 -25.39 5.44 23.37
CA ALA A 351 -24.67 5.59 22.10
C ALA A 351 -24.50 4.24 21.42
N GLU A 352 -24.86 4.15 20.14
CA GLU A 352 -24.57 2.96 19.33
C GLU A 352 -23.07 2.90 18.99
N TYR A 353 -22.41 1.79 19.36
CA TYR A 353 -21.02 1.53 19.04
C TYR A 353 -20.79 0.06 18.69
N ASN A 354 -20.26 -0.18 17.50
CA ASN A 354 -20.09 -1.52 16.94
C ASN A 354 -18.66 -2.07 17.06
N GLY A 355 -17.79 -1.43 17.86
CA GLY A 355 -16.45 -1.94 18.10
C GLY A 355 -15.45 -1.70 16.95
N MET A 356 -14.47 -2.60 16.85
CA MET A 356 -13.40 -2.49 15.85
C MET A 356 -13.86 -3.00 14.49
N ARG A 357 -13.80 -2.12 13.49
CA ARG A 357 -14.10 -2.48 12.10
C ARG A 357 -12.92 -3.22 11.44
N ALA A 358 -13.26 -4.09 10.50
CA ALA A 358 -12.29 -4.78 9.65
C ALA A 358 -11.36 -3.80 8.92
N TYR A 359 -10.21 -4.30 8.47
CA TYR A 359 -9.21 -3.49 7.78
C TYR A 359 -8.30 -4.33 6.91
N TYR A 360 -7.71 -3.72 5.88
CA TYR A 360 -6.69 -4.37 5.07
C TYR A 360 -5.29 -4.12 5.64
N ASP A 361 -4.47 -5.16 5.68
CA ASP A 361 -3.04 -5.07 6.00
C ASP A 361 -2.26 -6.16 5.25
N LEU A 362 -0.93 -6.14 5.37
CA LEU A 362 -0.08 -7.16 4.79
C LEU A 362 -0.42 -8.55 5.33
N ARG A 363 -0.43 -9.55 4.45
CA ARG A 363 -0.71 -10.95 4.79
C ARG A 363 0.43 -11.58 5.58
N ASP A 364 1.68 -11.35 5.17
CA ASP A 364 2.86 -11.75 5.91
C ASP A 364 3.35 -10.59 6.78
N LEU A 365 3.04 -10.70 8.08
CA LEU A 365 3.42 -9.75 9.13
C LEU A 365 4.77 -10.06 9.78
N SER A 366 5.49 -11.06 9.28
CA SER A 366 6.78 -11.46 9.85
C SER A 366 7.81 -10.34 9.68
N ARG A 367 8.77 -10.26 10.60
CA ARG A 367 9.92 -9.35 10.47
C ARG A 367 10.89 -9.76 9.35
N GLU A 368 10.65 -10.91 8.71
CA GLU A 368 11.44 -11.46 7.61
C GLU A 368 10.94 -10.94 6.25
N ASN A 369 9.65 -10.63 6.12
CA ASN A 369 9.06 -9.98 4.95
C ASN A 369 9.32 -8.47 4.93
N LYS A 370 10.60 -8.09 4.79
CA LYS A 370 11.03 -6.69 4.88
C LYS A 370 10.72 -5.87 3.64
N ASP A 371 10.51 -6.53 2.50
CA ASP A 371 10.42 -5.90 1.19
C ASP A 371 9.38 -6.64 0.33
N PRO A 372 8.08 -6.55 0.68
CA PRO A 372 7.02 -7.06 -0.17
C PRO A 372 6.99 -6.29 -1.49
N ARG A 373 7.06 -7.02 -2.61
CA ARG A 373 7.08 -6.44 -3.95
C ARG A 373 6.02 -7.02 -4.84
N LEU A 374 5.49 -6.17 -5.72
CA LEU A 374 4.49 -6.55 -6.70
C LEU A 374 4.92 -6.09 -8.08
N ALA A 375 5.10 -7.04 -9.00
CA ALA A 375 5.44 -6.72 -10.37
C ALA A 375 4.18 -6.58 -11.24
N LEU A 376 4.25 -5.69 -12.23
CA LEU A 376 3.33 -5.67 -13.37
C LEU A 376 4.15 -5.75 -14.64
N ARG A 377 3.80 -6.70 -15.51
CA ARG A 377 4.47 -6.95 -16.79
C ARG A 377 3.45 -6.88 -17.89
N ILE A 378 3.76 -6.11 -18.94
CA ILE A 378 2.87 -5.93 -20.07
C ILE A 378 3.66 -5.98 -21.37
N GLU A 379 2.95 -6.28 -22.45
CA GLU A 379 3.46 -6.15 -23.80
C GLU A 379 2.52 -5.24 -24.59
N VAL A 380 3.11 -4.36 -25.39
CA VAL A 380 2.41 -3.48 -26.32
C VAL A 380 2.84 -3.85 -27.72
N GLU A 381 1.87 -4.06 -28.60
CA GLU A 381 2.06 -4.46 -29.99
C GLU A 381 1.66 -3.34 -30.95
N LEU A 382 2.43 -3.18 -32.02
CA LEU A 382 2.12 -2.43 -33.22
C LEU A 382 2.14 -3.41 -34.41
N PRO A 383 0.99 -3.65 -35.06
CA PRO A 383 0.91 -4.54 -36.22
C PRO A 383 1.81 -4.08 -37.37
N GLU A 384 2.41 -5.01 -38.12
CA GLU A 384 3.27 -4.69 -39.27
C GLU A 384 2.56 -3.83 -40.33
N SER A 385 1.24 -4.05 -40.52
CA SER A 385 0.42 -3.26 -41.43
C SER A 385 0.40 -1.76 -41.12
N ASP A 386 0.66 -1.41 -39.86
CA ASP A 386 0.60 -0.05 -39.35
C ASP A 386 1.97 0.63 -39.28
N VAL A 387 3.04 -0.11 -39.58
CA VAL A 387 4.41 0.42 -39.61
C VAL A 387 4.65 1.14 -40.93
N ARG A 388 5.09 2.40 -40.85
CA ARG A 388 5.29 3.26 -42.02
C ARG A 388 6.67 3.08 -42.65
N THR A 389 6.88 1.95 -43.32
CA THR A 389 8.05 1.69 -44.16
C THR A 389 7.81 2.13 -45.62
N ALA A 390 8.87 2.19 -46.42
CA ALA A 390 8.80 2.56 -47.83
C ALA A 390 7.97 1.59 -48.67
N SER A 391 7.86 0.32 -48.25
CA SER A 391 7.01 -0.70 -48.88
C SER A 391 5.52 -0.31 -48.84
N LYS A 392 5.10 0.39 -47.77
CA LYS A 392 3.74 0.90 -47.56
C LYS A 392 3.48 2.29 -48.16
N ILE A 393 4.44 2.87 -48.88
CA ILE A 393 4.29 4.18 -49.55
C ILE A 393 4.14 3.96 -51.06
N ASP A 394 2.96 4.31 -51.57
CA ASP A 394 2.60 4.19 -52.98
C ASP A 394 3.65 4.85 -53.90
N GLY A 395 4.25 4.07 -54.80
CA GLY A 395 5.24 4.53 -55.77
C GLY A 395 6.68 4.73 -55.24
N LEU A 396 6.98 4.44 -53.97
CA LEU A 396 8.33 4.53 -53.40
C LEU A 396 9.02 3.17 -53.25
N GLY A 397 8.34 2.17 -52.67
CA GLY A 397 8.85 0.82 -52.43
C GLY A 397 7.85 -0.26 -52.83
N SER A 398 8.21 -1.53 -52.60
CA SER A 398 7.30 -2.67 -52.69
C SER A 398 7.66 -3.75 -51.67
N ASP A 399 6.66 -4.52 -51.28
CA ASP A 399 6.80 -5.68 -50.39
C ASP A 399 7.44 -6.89 -51.12
N ALA A 400 7.66 -6.80 -52.44
CA ALA A 400 8.21 -7.90 -53.25
C ALA A 400 9.03 -7.40 -54.45
N ILE A 401 10.08 -8.15 -54.81
CA ILE A 401 10.88 -7.93 -56.01
C ILE A 401 10.01 -8.21 -57.26
N PRO A 402 10.11 -7.44 -58.37
CA PRO A 402 9.28 -7.64 -59.55
C PRO A 402 9.55 -9.02 -60.17
N GLN A 403 8.52 -9.86 -60.30
CA GLN A 403 8.65 -11.19 -60.92
C GLN A 403 8.73 -11.12 -62.46
N GLU A 404 8.24 -10.03 -63.07
CA GLU A 404 8.34 -9.81 -64.52
C GLU A 404 9.58 -8.99 -64.90
N PRO A 405 10.25 -9.31 -66.03
CA PRO A 405 11.37 -8.53 -66.51
C PRO A 405 10.95 -7.09 -66.83
N LEU A 406 11.55 -6.14 -66.10
CA LEU A 406 11.27 -4.70 -66.21
C LEU A 406 11.44 -4.22 -67.66
N ARG A 407 10.33 -3.86 -68.30
CA ARG A 407 10.26 -3.46 -69.72
C ARG A 407 11.03 -2.17 -70.05
N THR A 408 11.25 -1.31 -69.06
CA THR A 408 11.88 0.02 -69.18
C THR A 408 13.06 0.23 -68.23
N GLY A 409 13.48 -0.80 -67.49
CA GLY A 409 14.60 -0.72 -66.55
C GLY A 409 14.34 0.09 -65.29
N ILE A 410 13.16 0.72 -65.12
CA ILE A 410 12.63 1.34 -63.89
C ILE A 410 11.11 1.07 -63.88
N GLY A 411 10.59 0.51 -62.80
CA GLY A 411 9.18 0.13 -62.63
C GLY A 411 8.83 -0.03 -61.15
N GLU A 412 7.53 -0.17 -60.86
CA GLU A 412 7.05 -0.43 -59.50
C GLU A 412 7.75 -1.65 -58.88
N GLY A 413 8.22 -1.49 -57.65
CA GLY A 413 8.94 -2.51 -56.89
C GLY A 413 10.39 -2.76 -57.25
N MET A 414 11.01 -1.93 -58.10
CA MET A 414 12.45 -1.97 -58.37
C MET A 414 13.34 -1.90 -57.11
N PHE A 415 12.83 -1.27 -56.04
CA PHE A 415 13.48 -1.17 -54.74
C PHE A 415 12.69 -1.94 -53.68
N GLY A 416 12.35 -3.20 -53.98
CA GLY A 416 11.68 -4.08 -53.04
C GLY A 416 12.53 -4.31 -51.79
N THR A 417 11.97 -4.00 -50.63
CA THR A 417 12.55 -4.31 -49.32
C THR A 417 11.46 -5.05 -48.56
N GLU A 418 11.65 -6.35 -48.35
CA GLU A 418 10.73 -7.14 -47.53
C GLU A 418 10.89 -6.69 -46.08
N ASP A 419 9.79 -6.24 -45.46
CA ASP A 419 9.79 -5.91 -44.05
C ASP A 419 9.59 -7.20 -43.27
N GLN A 420 10.68 -7.77 -42.77
CA GLN A 420 10.58 -8.95 -41.93
C GLN A 420 10.50 -8.52 -40.46
N MET A 421 9.33 -8.73 -39.85
CA MET A 421 9.14 -8.58 -38.41
C MET A 421 8.79 -9.93 -37.81
N ALA A 422 9.49 -10.33 -36.75
CA ALA A 422 9.14 -11.52 -35.99
C ALA A 422 7.66 -11.41 -35.58
N GLY A 423 6.86 -12.47 -35.78
CA GLY A 423 5.46 -12.52 -35.37
C GLY A 423 4.52 -11.47 -35.98
N GLY A 424 4.83 -10.90 -37.15
CA GLY A 424 3.90 -10.03 -37.89
C GLY A 424 3.71 -8.61 -37.33
N GLY A 425 4.65 -8.11 -36.52
CA GLY A 425 4.60 -6.74 -35.98
C GLY A 425 5.79 -6.38 -35.08
N MET A 426 5.80 -5.13 -34.59
CA MET A 426 6.71 -4.69 -33.54
C MET A 426 6.05 -4.83 -32.17
N THR A 427 6.78 -5.33 -31.18
CA THR A 427 6.30 -5.36 -29.79
C THR A 427 7.29 -4.67 -28.87
N ALA A 428 6.83 -4.14 -27.74
CA ALA A 428 7.68 -3.70 -26.65
C ALA A 428 7.14 -4.29 -25.34
N ILE A 429 8.06 -4.82 -24.54
CA ILE A 429 7.74 -5.35 -23.21
C ILE A 429 8.22 -4.34 -22.19
N ALA A 430 7.37 -4.08 -21.19
CA ALA A 430 7.72 -3.26 -20.06
C ALA A 430 7.38 -4.01 -18.76
N ALA A 431 8.23 -3.82 -17.76
CA ALA A 431 8.06 -4.37 -16.44
C ALA A 431 8.28 -3.26 -15.41
N GLY A 432 7.42 -3.22 -14.40
CA GLY A 432 7.59 -2.36 -13.24
C GLY A 432 7.40 -3.14 -11.96
N GLU A 433 7.83 -2.53 -10.87
CA GLU A 433 7.73 -3.08 -9.53
C GLU A 433 7.20 -2.02 -8.56
N LEU A 434 6.19 -2.41 -7.80
CA LEU A 434 5.70 -1.69 -6.63
C LEU A 434 6.45 -2.21 -5.40
N TYR A 435 6.90 -1.28 -4.57
CA TYR A 435 7.76 -1.55 -3.41
C TYR A 435 7.49 -0.55 -2.29
N PHE A 436 7.96 -0.86 -1.08
CA PHE A 436 7.83 0.01 0.09
C PHE A 436 9.12 0.80 0.33
N HIS A 437 9.04 2.14 0.37
CA HIS A 437 10.20 3.01 0.46
C HIS A 437 9.99 4.21 1.40
N PRO A 438 10.36 4.09 2.69
CA PRO A 438 10.25 5.18 3.65
C PRO A 438 11.11 6.41 3.27
N PRO A 439 10.68 7.64 3.61
CA PRO A 439 11.43 8.87 3.32
C PRO A 439 12.88 8.87 3.86
N ASP A 440 13.12 8.19 4.98
CA ASP A 440 14.44 8.11 5.62
C ASP A 440 15.45 7.30 4.78
N ASP A 441 14.99 6.47 3.83
CA ASP A 441 15.88 5.71 2.94
C ASP A 441 16.52 6.57 1.85
N TYR A 442 15.94 7.74 1.52
CA TYR A 442 16.56 8.70 0.60
C TYR A 442 17.82 9.36 1.18
N ASN A 443 17.96 9.41 2.51
CA ASN A 443 19.10 10.02 3.18
C ASN A 443 19.75 9.05 4.17
N PRO A 444 20.85 8.36 3.79
CA PRO A 444 21.56 7.45 4.68
C PRO A 444 22.06 8.08 5.98
N ALA A 445 22.17 9.41 6.05
CA ALA A 445 22.56 10.11 7.28
C ALA A 445 21.40 10.24 8.30
N MET A 446 20.14 10.14 7.86
CA MET A 446 18.96 10.07 8.74
C MET A 446 18.72 8.64 9.28
N ARG A 447 19.46 7.63 8.78
CA ARG A 447 19.44 6.23 9.25
C ARG A 447 20.10 6.04 10.62
N THR A 448 19.56 6.62 11.67
CA THR A 448 19.95 6.25 13.04
C THR A 448 19.14 5.05 13.53
N GLY A 449 19.49 3.85 13.02
CA GLY A 449 19.17 2.57 13.65
C GLY A 449 17.70 2.11 13.68
N ARG A 450 16.79 2.76 12.96
CA ARG A 450 15.39 2.33 12.82
C ARG A 450 15.10 2.03 11.36
N TYR A 451 14.76 0.78 11.06
CA TYR A 451 14.21 0.38 9.77
C TYR A 451 12.69 0.32 9.94
N GLU A 452 11.97 1.15 9.21
CA GLU A 452 10.53 1.01 9.10
C GLU A 452 10.24 -0.17 8.18
N ILE A 453 9.47 -1.13 8.69
CA ILE A 453 9.08 -2.32 7.94
C ILE A 453 7.83 -1.96 7.14
N ALA A 454 7.68 -2.53 5.95
CA ALA A 454 6.48 -2.39 5.15
C ALA A 454 5.23 -2.66 5.99
N SER A 455 4.26 -1.76 5.89
CA SER A 455 2.96 -1.89 6.56
C SER A 455 1.90 -1.12 5.79
N LEU A 456 0.64 -1.50 5.97
CA LEU A 456 -0.48 -0.66 5.58
C LEU A 456 -0.90 0.27 6.71
N PHE A 457 0.04 0.75 7.52
CA PHE A 457 -0.13 1.93 8.37
C PHE A 457 0.82 3.06 7.96
N SER A 458 1.71 2.81 6.99
CA SER A 458 2.68 3.77 6.49
C SER A 458 2.49 3.99 4.98
N PRO A 459 2.18 5.21 4.52
CA PRO A 459 1.82 5.48 3.13
C PRO A 459 3.05 5.73 2.25
N TYR A 460 3.97 4.76 2.20
CA TYR A 460 5.25 4.87 1.51
C TYR A 460 5.41 3.85 0.38
N TRP A 461 4.30 3.49 -0.26
CA TRP A 461 4.30 2.60 -1.42
C TRP A 461 4.59 3.39 -2.69
N GLU A 462 5.64 2.98 -3.38
CA GLU A 462 6.18 3.62 -4.58
C GLU A 462 6.31 2.61 -5.73
N VAL A 463 6.67 3.14 -6.90
CA VAL A 463 6.78 2.36 -8.16
C VAL A 463 8.04 2.76 -8.89
N HIS A 464 8.73 1.78 -9.47
CA HIS A 464 9.78 2.01 -10.46
C HIS A 464 9.69 1.01 -11.60
N LEU A 465 10.35 1.32 -12.72
CA LEU A 465 10.54 0.38 -13.81
C LEU A 465 11.70 -0.57 -13.48
N ILE A 466 11.61 -1.79 -13.98
CA ILE A 466 12.63 -2.83 -13.84
C ILE A 466 12.99 -3.41 -15.21
N ASP A 467 14.19 -3.99 -15.30
CA ASP A 467 14.61 -4.69 -16.50
C ASP A 467 13.78 -5.96 -16.73
N THR A 468 13.47 -6.23 -17.99
CA THR A 468 12.78 -7.46 -18.39
C THR A 468 13.81 -8.55 -18.68
N PRO A 469 13.76 -9.70 -17.98
CA PRO A 469 14.68 -10.82 -18.23
C PRO A 469 14.55 -11.34 -19.67
N MET A 470 15.63 -11.89 -20.22
CA MET A 470 15.64 -12.41 -21.59
C MET A 470 14.61 -13.54 -21.80
N GLU A 471 14.38 -14.34 -20.76
CA GLU A 471 13.40 -15.44 -20.73
C GLU A 471 11.99 -14.91 -21.02
N ARG A 472 11.68 -13.70 -20.52
CA ARG A 472 10.39 -13.02 -20.73
C ARG A 472 10.28 -12.43 -22.14
N HIS A 473 11.37 -11.94 -22.71
CA HIS A 473 11.40 -11.54 -24.12
C HIS A 473 11.11 -12.71 -25.05
N PHE A 474 11.73 -13.87 -24.80
CA PHE A 474 11.48 -15.08 -25.58
C PHE A 474 10.06 -15.59 -25.39
N MET A 475 9.52 -15.54 -24.16
CA MET A 475 8.12 -15.90 -23.88
C MET A 475 7.13 -15.10 -24.73
N ALA A 476 7.25 -13.77 -24.75
CA ALA A 476 6.36 -12.92 -25.53
C ALA A 476 6.46 -13.23 -27.03
N TRP A 477 7.67 -13.45 -27.54
CA TRP A 477 7.86 -13.86 -28.93
C TRP A 477 7.20 -15.21 -29.23
N ALA A 478 7.44 -16.23 -28.40
CA ALA A 478 6.88 -17.57 -28.56
C ALA A 478 5.35 -17.58 -28.49
N LEU A 479 4.74 -16.73 -27.65
CA LEU A 479 3.28 -16.61 -27.53
C LEU A 479 2.62 -15.96 -28.75
N ARG A 480 3.38 -15.21 -29.54
CA ARG A 480 2.89 -14.54 -30.75
C ARG A 480 3.07 -15.39 -32.00
N ASP A 481 4.14 -16.17 -32.07
CA ASP A 481 4.40 -17.06 -33.19
C ASP A 481 3.77 -18.44 -32.93
N GLU A 482 2.55 -18.63 -33.43
CA GLU A 482 1.79 -19.89 -33.25
C GLU A 482 2.57 -21.12 -33.76
N ALA A 483 3.49 -20.96 -34.72
CA ALA A 483 4.32 -22.06 -35.22
C ALA A 483 5.26 -22.61 -34.15
N LEU A 484 5.73 -21.77 -33.21
CA LEU A 484 6.61 -22.18 -32.12
C LEU A 484 5.87 -23.00 -31.04
N LEU A 485 4.56 -22.81 -30.89
CA LEU A 485 3.75 -23.49 -29.87
C LEU A 485 2.98 -24.71 -30.41
N ALA A 486 2.66 -24.72 -31.71
CA ALA A 486 1.88 -25.79 -32.34
C ALA A 486 2.58 -27.16 -32.34
N ASP A 487 3.91 -27.19 -32.37
CA ASP A 487 4.72 -28.42 -32.33
C ASP A 487 5.08 -28.87 -30.89
N GLY A 488 4.46 -28.27 -29.86
CA GLY A 488 4.69 -28.64 -28.46
C GLY A 488 6.14 -28.42 -28.00
N ALA A 489 6.69 -29.31 -27.16
CA ALA A 489 8.05 -29.19 -26.63
C ALA A 489 9.13 -29.14 -27.74
N SER A 490 8.88 -29.71 -28.93
CA SER A 490 9.77 -29.61 -30.07
C SER A 490 9.80 -28.21 -30.70
N GLY A 491 8.66 -27.51 -30.79
CA GLY A 491 8.61 -26.15 -31.34
C GLY A 491 9.30 -25.12 -30.44
N VAL A 492 9.16 -25.27 -29.12
CA VAL A 492 9.89 -24.45 -28.14
C VAL A 492 11.39 -24.73 -28.21
N ALA A 493 11.81 -26.00 -28.27
CA ALA A 493 13.22 -26.37 -28.40
C ALA A 493 13.82 -25.90 -29.74
N GLU A 494 13.07 -25.97 -30.84
CA GLU A 494 13.47 -25.42 -32.14
C GLU A 494 13.52 -23.89 -32.13
N GLY A 495 12.60 -23.21 -31.43
CA GLY A 495 12.63 -21.77 -31.23
C GLY A 495 13.83 -21.30 -30.40
N ILE A 496 14.14 -22.02 -29.31
CA ILE A 496 15.36 -21.78 -28.50
C ILE A 496 16.60 -22.05 -29.34
N ALA A 497 16.63 -23.14 -30.09
CA ALA A 497 17.73 -23.47 -30.99
C ALA A 497 17.88 -22.44 -32.12
N HIS A 498 16.78 -21.90 -32.64
CA HIS A 498 16.78 -20.85 -33.64
C HIS A 498 17.32 -19.54 -33.05
N PHE A 499 16.81 -19.12 -31.90
CA PHE A 499 17.33 -17.97 -31.16
C PHE A 499 18.82 -18.10 -30.82
N ALA A 500 19.24 -19.28 -30.35
CA ALA A 500 20.64 -19.59 -30.10
C ALA A 500 21.47 -19.59 -31.40
N SER A 501 20.93 -20.12 -32.50
CA SER A 501 21.61 -20.15 -33.80
C SER A 501 21.79 -18.76 -34.40
N ASP A 502 20.81 -17.87 -34.26
CA ASP A 502 20.87 -16.50 -34.75
C ASP A 502 21.93 -15.69 -33.98
N ARG A 503 22.04 -15.93 -32.66
CA ARG A 503 23.12 -15.39 -31.83
C ARG A 503 24.50 -15.94 -32.19
N LEU A 504 24.58 -17.22 -32.55
CA LEU A 504 25.82 -17.84 -33.03
C LEU A 504 26.23 -17.27 -34.40
N GLU A 505 25.28 -17.00 -35.28
CA GLU A 505 25.52 -16.35 -36.57
C GLU A 505 25.96 -14.88 -36.39
N GLU A 506 25.31 -14.13 -35.50
CA GLU A 506 25.71 -12.77 -35.09
C GLU A 506 27.14 -12.76 -34.53
N LEU A 507 27.48 -13.72 -33.67
CA LEU A 507 28.82 -13.89 -33.13
C LEU A 507 29.86 -14.19 -34.22
N GLU A 508 29.53 -15.03 -35.20
CA GLU A 508 30.41 -15.32 -36.32
C GLU A 508 30.65 -14.09 -37.20
N GLN A 509 29.60 -13.30 -37.48
CA GLN A 509 29.72 -12.03 -38.19
C GLN A 509 30.59 -11.03 -37.43
N LEU A 510 30.42 -10.91 -36.11
CA LEU A 510 31.23 -10.03 -35.27
C LEU A 510 32.70 -10.47 -35.23
N ARG A 511 32.99 -11.77 -35.18
CA ARG A 511 34.37 -12.30 -35.28
C ARG A 511 35.00 -12.00 -36.64
N GLN A 512 34.25 -12.09 -37.73
CA GLN A 512 34.72 -11.68 -39.06
C GLN A 512 35.00 -10.18 -39.12
N LEU A 513 34.13 -9.35 -38.53
CA LEU A 513 34.32 -7.91 -38.42
C LEU A 513 35.54 -7.57 -37.58
N GLN A 514 35.74 -8.24 -36.45
CA GLN A 514 36.92 -8.10 -35.60
C GLN A 514 38.22 -8.37 -36.39
N ALA A 515 38.27 -9.48 -37.13
CA ALA A 515 39.42 -9.84 -37.96
C ALA A 515 39.70 -8.80 -39.06
N SER A 516 38.64 -8.26 -39.67
CA SER A 516 38.72 -7.17 -40.66
C SER A 516 39.28 -5.89 -40.03
N LEU A 517 38.76 -5.47 -38.87
CA LEU A 517 39.21 -4.28 -38.15
C LEU A 517 40.66 -4.41 -37.67
N GLN A 518 41.08 -5.58 -37.18
CA GLN A 518 42.48 -5.86 -36.83
C GLN A 518 43.42 -5.75 -38.03
N ASN A 519 43.04 -6.32 -39.18
CA ASN A 519 43.82 -6.20 -40.40
C ASN A 519 43.90 -4.73 -40.89
N GLN A 520 42.83 -3.94 -40.74
CA GLN A 520 42.86 -2.51 -41.05
C GLN A 520 43.76 -1.74 -40.07
N LEU A 521 43.75 -2.08 -38.79
CA LEU A 521 44.58 -1.45 -37.77
C LEU A 521 46.08 -1.66 -38.06
N ASP A 522 46.46 -2.88 -38.43
CA ASP A 522 47.85 -3.26 -38.75
C ASP A 522 48.39 -2.50 -39.96
N ASN A 523 47.53 -2.23 -40.95
CA ASN A 523 47.91 -1.58 -42.22
C ASN A 523 47.75 -0.05 -42.24
N THR A 524 47.11 0.53 -41.22
CA THR A 524 46.91 1.99 -41.13
C THR A 524 48.09 2.67 -40.44
N LEU A 525 48.72 3.64 -41.10
CA LEU A 525 49.85 4.42 -40.53
C LEU A 525 49.41 5.77 -39.92
N ASP A 526 48.21 6.25 -40.25
CA ASP A 526 47.68 7.50 -39.73
C ASP A 526 47.19 7.35 -38.28
N ALA A 527 47.68 8.20 -37.37
CA ALA A 527 47.44 8.09 -35.94
C ALA A 527 45.98 8.36 -35.55
N ILE A 528 45.30 9.29 -36.25
CA ILE A 528 43.89 9.62 -35.98
C ILE A 528 43.00 8.46 -36.43
N ARG A 529 43.25 7.92 -37.63
CA ARG A 529 42.50 6.80 -38.17
C ARG A 529 42.72 5.51 -37.37
N ARG A 530 43.93 5.26 -36.86
CA ARG A 530 44.19 4.15 -35.92
C ARG A 530 43.33 4.23 -34.67
N GLY A 531 43.29 5.39 -34.00
CA GLY A 531 42.48 5.55 -32.79
C GLY A 531 40.98 5.31 -32.99
N GLN A 532 40.46 5.65 -34.18
CA GLN A 532 39.07 5.33 -34.55
C GLN A 532 38.84 3.81 -34.69
N ILE A 533 39.76 3.11 -35.36
CA ILE A 533 39.68 1.65 -35.55
C ILE A 533 39.82 0.92 -34.21
N GLU A 534 40.71 1.39 -33.31
CA GLU A 534 40.85 0.84 -31.95
C GLU A 534 39.56 0.97 -31.14
N THR A 535 38.86 2.09 -31.26
CA THR A 535 37.57 2.31 -30.58
C THR A 535 36.48 1.38 -31.11
N GLN A 536 36.40 1.22 -32.44
CA GLN A 536 35.46 0.27 -33.08
C GLN A 536 35.78 -1.18 -32.70
N LEU A 537 37.06 -1.53 -32.68
CA LEU A 537 37.51 -2.86 -32.27
C LEU A 537 37.14 -3.14 -30.81
N ALA A 538 37.29 -2.16 -29.91
CA ALA A 538 36.89 -2.30 -28.51
C ALA A 538 35.37 -2.51 -28.35
N GLN A 539 34.54 -1.84 -29.15
CA GLN A 539 33.08 -2.05 -29.17
C GLN A 539 32.72 -3.45 -29.68
N VAL A 540 33.33 -3.89 -30.78
CA VAL A 540 33.10 -5.23 -31.35
C VAL A 540 33.56 -6.32 -30.38
N LEU A 541 34.71 -6.16 -29.73
CA LEU A 541 35.19 -7.11 -28.71
C LEU A 541 34.26 -7.19 -27.50
N SER A 542 33.68 -6.07 -27.07
CA SER A 542 32.69 -6.06 -26.00
C SER A 542 31.40 -6.80 -26.39
N GLN A 543 30.96 -6.68 -27.65
CA GLN A 543 29.79 -7.40 -28.14
C GLN A 543 30.04 -8.91 -28.26
N ILE A 544 31.25 -9.30 -28.70
CA ILE A 544 31.66 -10.71 -28.74
C ILE A 544 31.68 -11.31 -27.32
N ASP A 545 32.27 -10.62 -26.35
CA ASP A 545 32.35 -11.08 -24.95
C ASP A 545 30.93 -11.29 -24.34
N GLN A 546 30.00 -10.38 -24.64
CA GLN A 546 28.59 -10.52 -24.26
C GLN A 546 27.91 -11.75 -24.88
N LEU A 547 28.15 -12.01 -26.16
CA LEU A 547 27.55 -13.15 -26.87
C LEU A 547 28.20 -14.49 -26.52
N GLU A 548 29.52 -14.55 -26.27
CA GLU A 548 30.21 -15.77 -25.83
C GLU A 548 29.76 -16.21 -24.44
N SER A 549 29.48 -15.25 -23.54
CA SER A 549 28.92 -15.53 -22.22
C SER A 549 27.49 -16.09 -22.26
N ALA A 550 26.79 -15.97 -23.39
CA ALA A 550 25.43 -16.45 -23.57
C ALA A 550 25.33 -17.94 -23.99
N ASP A 551 26.38 -18.54 -24.58
CA ASP A 551 26.36 -19.93 -25.07
C ASP A 551 26.33 -20.96 -23.91
N ASP A 552 27.15 -20.75 -22.87
CA ASP A 552 27.06 -21.50 -21.60
C ASP A 552 25.73 -21.21 -20.84
N ALA A 553 25.09 -20.07 -21.11
CA ALA A 553 23.82 -19.71 -20.52
C ALA A 553 22.63 -20.45 -21.14
N THR A 554 22.75 -20.97 -22.37
CA THR A 554 21.63 -21.56 -23.14
C THR A 554 20.97 -22.76 -22.45
N ALA A 555 21.74 -23.69 -21.86
CA ALA A 555 21.17 -24.83 -21.13
C ALA A 555 20.46 -24.40 -19.83
N SER A 556 21.04 -23.44 -19.10
CA SER A 556 20.42 -22.84 -17.91
C SER A 556 19.22 -21.93 -18.25
N PHE A 557 19.18 -21.41 -19.48
CA PHE A 557 18.11 -20.58 -20.00
C PHE A 557 16.90 -21.45 -20.31
N THR A 558 17.07 -22.61 -20.95
CA THR A 558 15.96 -23.54 -21.20
C THR A 558 15.27 -23.95 -19.89
N GLU A 559 16.04 -24.31 -18.86
CA GLU A 559 15.47 -24.68 -17.56
C GLU A 559 14.70 -23.52 -16.90
N ARG A 560 15.29 -22.31 -16.90
CA ARG A 560 14.63 -21.10 -16.38
C ARG A 560 13.39 -20.71 -17.20
N PHE A 561 13.47 -20.82 -18.52
CA PHE A 561 12.37 -20.51 -19.42
C PHE A 561 11.20 -21.47 -19.25
N GLU A 562 11.46 -22.78 -19.18
CA GLU A 562 10.44 -23.79 -18.87
C GLU A 562 9.76 -23.50 -17.53
N GLN A 563 10.55 -23.12 -16.51
CA GLN A 563 10.03 -22.71 -15.22
C GLN A 563 9.14 -21.45 -15.30
N GLU A 564 9.59 -20.39 -15.97
CA GLU A 564 8.85 -19.13 -16.15
C GLU A 564 7.56 -19.36 -16.96
N MET A 565 7.59 -20.18 -18.01
CA MET A 565 6.42 -20.56 -18.80
C MET A 565 5.41 -21.37 -17.98
N ALA A 566 5.87 -22.39 -17.25
CA ALA A 566 5.00 -23.21 -16.42
C ALA A 566 4.33 -22.38 -15.32
N GLN A 567 5.09 -21.48 -14.68
CA GLN A 567 4.58 -20.54 -13.70
C GLN A 567 3.58 -19.57 -14.33
N GLY A 568 3.96 -18.90 -15.42
CA GLY A 568 3.13 -17.92 -16.12
C GLY A 568 1.80 -18.51 -16.62
N LEU A 569 1.82 -19.71 -17.21
CA LEU A 569 0.62 -20.42 -17.64
C LEU A 569 -0.26 -20.83 -16.45
N THR A 570 0.33 -21.28 -15.34
CA THR A 570 -0.42 -21.59 -14.12
C THR A 570 -1.10 -20.32 -13.55
N TYR A 571 -0.41 -19.18 -13.57
CA TYR A 571 -0.99 -17.91 -13.13
C TYR A 571 -2.07 -17.41 -14.10
N ALA A 572 -1.88 -17.58 -15.41
CA ALA A 572 -2.88 -17.24 -16.41
C ALA A 572 -4.10 -18.17 -16.35
N GLU A 573 -3.93 -19.45 -16.07
CA GLU A 573 -5.05 -20.40 -15.88
C GLU A 573 -5.84 -20.08 -14.60
N ASN A 574 -5.16 -19.70 -13.52
CA ASN A 574 -5.80 -19.22 -12.28
C ASN A 574 -6.42 -17.83 -12.42
N ALA A 575 -5.91 -17.00 -13.34
CA ALA A 575 -6.44 -15.67 -13.66
C ALA A 575 -7.50 -15.71 -14.77
N GLN A 576 -7.53 -16.74 -15.62
CA GLN A 576 -8.57 -16.98 -16.59
C GLN A 576 -9.85 -17.38 -15.85
N VAL A 577 -10.84 -16.49 -16.00
CA VAL A 577 -12.26 -16.69 -15.72
C VAL A 577 -12.63 -16.55 -14.23
N ALA A 578 -12.22 -17.42 -13.31
CA ALA A 578 -12.84 -17.40 -11.97
C ALA A 578 -12.49 -16.14 -11.14
N GLY A 579 -11.20 -15.86 -10.94
CA GLY A 579 -10.79 -14.80 -10.00
C GLY A 579 -10.99 -13.37 -10.53
N TYR A 580 -10.84 -13.15 -11.84
CA TYR A 580 -11.02 -11.83 -12.46
C TYR A 580 -12.50 -11.50 -12.63
N GLU A 581 -13.33 -12.47 -13.04
CA GLU A 581 -14.79 -12.27 -13.12
C GLU A 581 -15.41 -12.14 -11.73
N GLU A 582 -14.97 -12.91 -10.73
CA GLU A 582 -15.44 -12.77 -9.34
C GLU A 582 -15.15 -11.37 -8.79
N MET A 583 -13.94 -10.85 -8.99
CA MET A 583 -13.58 -9.48 -8.57
C MET A 583 -14.30 -8.41 -9.40
N LEU A 584 -14.54 -8.63 -10.69
CA LEU A 584 -15.32 -7.71 -11.53
C LEU A 584 -16.81 -7.73 -11.18
N GLN A 585 -17.35 -8.88 -10.78
CA GLN A 585 -18.70 -9.03 -10.24
C GLN A 585 -18.81 -8.31 -8.89
N GLU A 586 -17.88 -8.57 -7.96
CA GLU A 586 -17.80 -7.87 -6.68
C GLU A 586 -17.66 -6.35 -6.89
N TYR A 587 -16.82 -5.91 -7.84
CA TYR A 587 -16.68 -4.50 -8.20
C TYR A 587 -17.97 -3.91 -8.79
N GLY A 588 -18.65 -4.64 -9.66
CA GLY A 588 -19.92 -4.23 -10.27
C GLY A 588 -21.07 -4.17 -9.26
N GLU A 589 -21.09 -5.05 -8.27
CA GLU A 589 -22.01 -5.03 -7.13
C GLU A 589 -21.72 -3.82 -6.22
N LEU A 590 -20.45 -3.56 -5.90
CA LEU A 590 -20.01 -2.42 -5.07
C LEU A 590 -20.13 -1.05 -5.77
N GLN A 591 -20.19 -1.01 -7.11
CA GLN A 591 -20.46 0.22 -7.89
C GLN A 591 -21.93 0.67 -7.85
N GLY A 592 -22.84 -0.16 -7.31
CA GLY A 592 -24.21 0.26 -7.04
C GLY A 592 -24.25 1.49 -6.14
N GLU A 593 -25.33 2.27 -6.22
CA GLU A 593 -25.58 3.52 -5.48
C GLU A 593 -25.28 3.42 -3.96
N GLU A 594 -25.14 2.21 -3.40
CA GLU A 594 -24.86 1.83 -2.01
C GLU A 594 -23.66 2.51 -1.33
N LEU A 595 -22.57 2.86 -2.03
CA LEU A 595 -21.44 3.55 -1.37
C LEU A 595 -21.70 5.05 -1.18
N ILE A 596 -22.42 5.68 -2.12
CA ILE A 596 -22.83 7.10 -2.03
C ILE A 596 -24.08 7.22 -1.15
N GLU A 597 -25.06 6.32 -1.31
CA GLU A 597 -26.24 6.22 -0.46
C GLU A 597 -25.84 5.85 0.97
N GLY A 598 -24.95 4.88 1.18
CA GLY A 598 -24.41 4.57 2.50
C GLY A 598 -23.62 5.73 3.13
N PHE A 599 -22.87 6.50 2.33
CA PHE A 599 -22.24 7.73 2.84
C PHE A 599 -23.29 8.80 3.19
N GLN A 600 -24.33 8.95 2.38
CA GLN A 600 -25.36 9.97 2.57
C GLN A 600 -26.31 9.63 3.74
N ASP A 601 -26.85 8.41 3.77
CA ASP A 601 -27.78 7.94 4.80
C ASP A 601 -27.09 7.73 6.14
N GLU A 602 -25.87 7.18 6.17
CA GLU A 602 -25.19 6.84 7.42
C GLU A 602 -24.39 8.00 8.01
N LEU A 603 -23.80 8.88 7.19
CA LEU A 603 -23.03 10.02 7.70
C LEU A 603 -23.77 11.34 7.57
N VAL A 604 -24.33 11.67 6.42
CA VAL A 604 -24.92 13.00 6.20
C VAL A 604 -26.22 13.15 6.99
N ASP A 605 -27.12 12.17 6.93
CA ASP A 605 -28.40 12.25 7.64
C ASP A 605 -28.23 12.09 9.15
N GLN A 606 -27.36 11.18 9.60
CA GLN A 606 -27.05 11.02 11.02
C GLN A 606 -26.35 12.24 11.61
N ALA A 607 -25.32 12.78 10.93
CA ALA A 607 -24.64 13.98 11.39
C ALA A 607 -25.56 15.21 11.33
N THR A 608 -26.33 15.40 10.26
CA THR A 608 -27.20 16.57 10.12
C THR A 608 -28.34 16.55 11.13
N GLY A 609 -28.99 15.40 11.33
CA GLY A 609 -30.08 15.26 12.31
C GLY A 609 -29.61 15.44 13.75
N GLN A 610 -28.53 14.76 14.14
CA GLN A 610 -28.03 14.78 15.52
C GLN A 610 -27.30 16.10 15.86
N LEU A 611 -26.54 16.68 14.92
CA LEU A 611 -25.90 17.98 15.13
C LEU A 611 -26.93 19.11 15.18
N GLN A 612 -27.97 19.08 14.34
CA GLN A 612 -28.99 20.14 14.38
C GLN A 612 -29.72 20.14 15.74
N GLN A 613 -30.07 18.97 16.26
CA GLN A 613 -30.73 18.84 17.58
C GLN A 613 -29.83 19.32 18.73
N THR A 614 -28.52 19.05 18.65
CA THR A 614 -27.53 19.45 19.67
C THR A 614 -27.15 20.93 19.59
N LEU A 615 -27.00 21.47 18.37
CA LEU A 615 -26.69 22.88 18.11
C LEU A 615 -27.88 23.80 18.44
N GLU A 616 -29.12 23.33 18.29
CA GLU A 616 -30.30 24.04 18.77
C GLU A 616 -30.38 24.10 20.30
N GLN A 617 -29.63 23.24 21.01
CA GLN A 617 -29.72 23.12 22.47
C GLN A 617 -28.64 23.86 23.25
N ASP A 618 -27.32 23.79 22.95
CA ASP A 618 -26.33 24.40 23.89
C ASP A 618 -24.87 24.65 23.40
N ALA A 619 -24.55 24.66 22.10
CA ALA A 619 -23.13 24.49 21.71
C ALA A 619 -22.20 25.73 21.85
N GLU A 620 -22.66 26.97 21.67
CA GLU A 620 -21.72 28.10 21.46
C GLU A 620 -21.19 28.73 22.75
N THR A 621 -21.99 28.78 23.82
CA THR A 621 -21.58 29.39 25.11
C THR A 621 -20.91 28.43 26.08
N THR A 622 -21.05 27.13 25.85
CA THR A 622 -20.83 26.09 26.87
C THR A 622 -19.46 25.43 26.72
N VAL A 623 -19.05 25.13 25.49
CA VAL A 623 -17.71 24.62 25.17
C VAL A 623 -16.63 25.66 25.56
N GLU A 624 -16.86 26.95 25.31
CA GLU A 624 -15.96 28.02 25.77
C GLU A 624 -15.87 28.09 27.30
N SER A 625 -16.99 27.89 28.01
CA SER A 625 -17.02 27.93 29.48
C SER A 625 -16.29 26.74 30.10
N ALA A 626 -16.52 25.52 29.60
CA ALA A 626 -15.88 24.28 30.07
C ALA A 626 -14.37 24.25 29.78
N MET A 627 -13.93 24.69 28.59
CA MET A 627 -12.49 24.79 28.31
C MET A 627 -11.80 25.84 29.19
N SER A 628 -12.50 26.92 29.55
CA SER A 628 -11.92 27.99 30.39
C SER A 628 -11.76 27.61 31.86
N SER A 629 -12.56 26.67 32.38
CA SER A 629 -12.45 26.17 33.76
C SER A 629 -11.41 25.06 33.91
N ILE A 630 -11.16 24.27 32.85
CA ILE A 630 -10.13 23.22 32.82
C ILE A 630 -8.71 23.80 32.69
N LEU A 631 -8.55 24.99 32.10
CA LEU A 631 -7.25 25.63 31.84
C LEU A 631 -6.81 26.67 32.89
N ARG A 632 -7.44 26.73 34.07
CA ARG A 632 -7.08 27.66 35.17
C ARG A 632 -6.45 27.00 36.37
#